data_AF-A0A7J0BYM1-F1
#
_entry.id   AF-A0A7J0BYM1-F1
#
_cell.length_a   1.000
_cell.length_b   1.000
_cell.length_c   1.000
_cell.angle_alpha   90.00
_cell.angle_beta   90.00
_cell.angle_gamma   90.00
#
_symmetry.space_group_name_H-M   'P 1'
#
loop_
_entity.id
_entity.type
_entity.pdbx_description
1 polymer ?
#
loop_
_entity_poly.entity_id
_entity_poly.type
_entity_poly.pdbx_seq_one_letter_code
_entity_poly.pdbx_strand_id
1 'polypeptide(L)'
;MTPPDVTPSRGERLLQSHLGTGERADAFYDRQVHAHLTSAMREFIGRQSMVFLSTADSRGHCDATFRAGPPGFVMVLDDGTLAYPEYRGNGVLASAGNITENPHIGLLFMDFTHDHIGLHVNGAARLVTDQDMQTTHPWIPADTAPGRRPVLWTLITIHEAYVHCSKHIPHLEPAPAP
;
A
#
# COMPACT_ATOMS: atom_id res chain seq x y z
N MET A 1 12.58 1.83 -17.84
CA MET A 1 11.94 1.51 -16.54
C MET A 1 13.01 0.84 -15.70
N THR A 2 13.44 1.47 -14.62
CA THR A 2 14.45 0.89 -13.72
C THR A 2 13.80 -0.31 -13.03
N PRO A 3 14.42 -1.51 -13.01
CA PRO A 3 13.87 -2.63 -12.26
C PRO A 3 13.74 -2.22 -10.79
N PRO A 4 12.69 -2.66 -10.09
CA PRO A 4 12.54 -2.31 -8.68
C PRO A 4 13.69 -2.92 -7.88
N ASP A 5 14.18 -2.14 -6.93
CA ASP A 5 15.23 -2.54 -6.01
C ASP A 5 14.60 -3.39 -4.89
N VAL A 6 14.35 -4.66 -5.18
CA VAL A 6 13.89 -5.68 -4.21
C VAL A 6 15.07 -6.20 -3.38
N THR A 7 16.16 -5.43 -3.28
CA THR A 7 17.36 -5.86 -2.58
C THR A 7 17.15 -5.72 -1.08
N PRO A 8 17.36 -6.78 -0.29
CA PRO A 8 17.28 -6.68 1.16
C PRO A 8 18.27 -5.65 1.68
N SER A 9 17.85 -4.88 2.67
CA SER A 9 18.69 -3.89 3.30
C SER A 9 19.97 -4.52 3.87
N ARG A 10 21.02 -3.69 4.02
CA ARG A 10 22.25 -4.12 4.68
C ARG A 10 22.00 -4.69 6.08
N GLY A 11 21.05 -4.11 6.82
CA GLY A 11 20.66 -4.57 8.16
C GLY A 11 20.07 -5.99 8.12
N GLU A 12 19.16 -6.25 7.18
CA GLU A 12 18.60 -7.58 6.96
C GLU A 12 19.70 -8.60 6.63
N ARG A 13 20.61 -8.29 5.70
CA ARG A 13 21.71 -9.19 5.32
C ARG A 13 22.65 -9.51 6.49
N LEU A 14 22.99 -8.52 7.31
CA LEU A 14 23.83 -8.73 8.50
C LEU A 14 23.14 -9.66 9.51
N LEU A 15 21.86 -9.45 9.78
CA LEU A 15 21.10 -10.31 10.70
C LEU A 15 20.90 -11.71 10.14
N GLN A 16 20.62 -11.85 8.84
CA GLN A 16 20.47 -13.15 8.18
C GLN A 16 21.77 -13.96 8.22
N SER A 17 22.92 -13.31 8.03
CA SER A 17 24.23 -13.96 8.20
C SER A 17 24.46 -14.38 9.65
N HIS A 18 24.21 -13.49 10.61
CA HIS A 18 24.39 -13.77 12.04
C HIS A 18 23.52 -14.94 12.53
N LEU A 19 22.29 -15.03 12.04
CA LEU A 19 21.30 -16.03 12.45
C LEU A 19 21.27 -17.27 11.55
N GLY A 20 22.13 -17.35 10.53
CA GLY A 20 22.15 -18.47 9.57
C GLY A 20 20.84 -18.63 8.79
N THR A 21 20.16 -17.53 8.45
CA THR A 21 18.86 -17.55 7.76
C THR A 21 18.91 -17.10 6.30
N GLY A 22 20.10 -16.82 5.76
CA GLY A 22 20.31 -16.32 4.39
C GLY A 22 19.55 -17.12 3.31
N GLU A 23 19.76 -18.43 3.25
CA GLU A 23 19.10 -19.28 2.23
C GLU A 23 17.56 -19.25 2.32
N ARG A 24 17.01 -19.17 3.54
CA ARG A 24 15.56 -19.06 3.75
C ARG A 24 15.03 -17.70 3.30
N ALA A 25 15.80 -16.65 3.54
CA ALA A 25 15.46 -15.30 3.11
C ALA A 25 15.51 -15.20 1.58
N ASP A 26 16.57 -15.68 0.94
CA ASP A 26 16.69 -15.68 -0.52
C ASP A 26 15.55 -16.46 -1.18
N ALA A 27 15.19 -17.64 -0.64
CA ALA A 27 14.04 -18.40 -1.13
C ALA A 27 12.70 -17.65 -0.97
N PHE A 28 12.56 -16.76 0.02
CA PHE A 28 11.38 -15.92 0.17
C PHE A 28 11.36 -14.83 -0.90
N TYR A 29 12.44 -14.06 -1.06
CA TYR A 29 12.52 -13.00 -2.07
C TYR A 29 12.31 -13.56 -3.48
N ASP A 30 12.92 -14.70 -3.80
CA ASP A 30 12.82 -15.31 -5.14
C ASP A 30 11.42 -15.84 -5.49
N ARG A 31 10.65 -16.28 -4.48
CA ARG A 31 9.40 -17.03 -4.72
C ARG A 31 8.13 -16.29 -4.33
N GLN A 32 8.22 -15.33 -3.40
CA GLN A 32 7.07 -14.68 -2.79
C GLN A 32 7.00 -13.19 -3.13
N VAL A 33 8.11 -12.56 -3.49
CA VAL A 33 8.18 -11.12 -3.72
C VAL A 33 8.11 -10.83 -5.21
N HIS A 34 7.16 -9.97 -5.58
CA HIS A 34 6.91 -9.57 -6.95
C HIS A 34 7.18 -8.09 -7.15
N ALA A 35 7.84 -7.74 -8.25
CA ALA A 35 8.07 -6.36 -8.70
C ALA A 35 6.78 -5.59 -9.06
N HIS A 36 5.68 -6.31 -9.28
CA HIS A 36 4.40 -5.79 -9.73
C HIS A 36 3.28 -6.68 -9.18
N LEU A 37 2.05 -6.20 -9.21
CA LEU A 37 0.89 -6.97 -8.78
C LEU A 37 0.63 -8.12 -9.74
N THR A 38 0.28 -9.28 -9.18
CA THR A 38 -0.33 -10.38 -9.94
C THR A 38 -1.83 -10.12 -10.13
N SER A 39 -2.49 -10.86 -11.02
CA SER A 39 -3.96 -10.80 -11.16
C SER A 39 -4.69 -10.99 -9.84
N ALA A 40 -4.29 -12.00 -9.05
CA ALA A 40 -4.90 -12.27 -7.75
C ALA A 40 -4.70 -11.12 -6.75
N MET A 41 -3.53 -10.47 -6.75
CA MET A 41 -3.28 -9.31 -5.90
C MET A 41 -4.16 -8.11 -6.29
N ARG A 42 -4.35 -7.86 -7.59
CA ARG A 42 -5.21 -6.78 -8.09
C ARG A 42 -6.67 -7.01 -7.69
N GLU A 43 -7.16 -8.23 -7.87
CA GLU A 43 -8.51 -8.64 -7.45
C GLU A 43 -8.69 -8.54 -5.93
N PHE A 44 -7.67 -8.92 -5.15
CA PHE A 44 -7.67 -8.78 -3.70
C PHE A 44 -7.79 -7.31 -3.28
N ILE A 45 -6.93 -6.42 -3.81
CA ILE A 45 -6.95 -4.98 -3.52
C ILE A 45 -8.29 -4.36 -3.90
N GLY A 46 -8.84 -4.72 -5.06
CA GLY A 46 -10.12 -4.20 -5.54
C GLY A 46 -11.32 -4.52 -4.64
N ARG A 47 -11.20 -5.52 -3.75
CA ARG A 47 -12.25 -5.86 -2.76
C ARG A 47 -12.03 -5.21 -1.40
N GLN A 48 -10.85 -4.64 -1.14
CA GLN A 48 -10.54 -4.07 0.17
C GLN A 48 -11.25 -2.74 0.41
N SER A 49 -11.78 -2.58 1.62
CA SER A 49 -12.39 -1.34 2.12
C SER A 49 -11.51 -0.65 3.16
N MET A 50 -10.35 -1.22 3.48
CA MET A 50 -9.36 -0.63 4.38
C MET A 50 -7.92 -0.94 3.98
N VAL A 51 -6.99 -0.10 4.40
CA VAL A 51 -5.54 -0.32 4.31
C VAL A 51 -4.82 0.36 5.47
N PHE A 52 -3.75 -0.25 5.96
CA PHE A 52 -2.79 0.42 6.84
C PHE A 52 -1.62 0.90 6.00
N LEU A 53 -1.21 2.16 6.16
CA LEU A 53 -0.05 2.70 5.47
C LEU A 53 1.02 3.15 6.45
N SER A 54 2.28 2.98 6.06
CA SER A 54 3.46 3.45 6.77
C SER A 54 4.20 4.46 5.92
N THR A 55 4.52 5.61 6.52
CA THR A 55 5.33 6.68 5.92
C THR A 55 6.31 7.18 6.97
N ALA A 56 7.37 7.89 6.57
CA ALA A 56 8.25 8.55 7.52
C ALA A 56 8.74 9.89 6.98
N ASP A 57 8.94 10.87 7.85
CA ASP A 57 9.57 12.15 7.49
C ASP A 57 11.04 11.96 7.07
N SER A 58 11.70 13.04 6.62
CA SER A 58 13.12 13.00 6.24
C SER A 58 14.09 12.63 7.38
N ARG A 59 13.62 12.68 8.64
CA ARG A 59 14.39 12.32 9.84
C ARG A 59 14.12 10.88 10.30
N GLY A 60 13.24 10.16 9.62
CA GLY A 60 12.86 8.80 9.97
C GLY A 60 11.82 8.70 11.07
N HIS A 61 11.08 9.77 11.37
CA HIS A 61 9.91 9.66 12.25
C HIS A 61 8.76 9.04 11.49
N CYS A 62 8.31 7.87 11.96
CA CYS A 62 7.30 7.07 11.27
C CYS A 62 5.88 7.40 11.71
N ASP A 63 4.96 7.36 10.74
CA ASP A 63 3.52 7.34 10.95
C ASP A 63 2.95 6.03 10.38
N ALA A 64 2.12 5.36 11.18
CA ALA A 64 1.27 4.24 10.76
C ALA A 64 -0.18 4.69 10.80
N THR A 65 -0.82 4.81 9.63
CA THR A 65 -2.16 5.37 9.50
C THR A 65 -3.13 4.35 8.91
N PHE A 66 -4.34 4.32 9.46
CA PHE A 66 -5.45 3.57 8.89
C PHE A 66 -6.22 4.43 7.88
N ARG A 67 -6.52 3.87 6.71
CA ARG A 67 -7.42 4.45 5.72
C ARG A 67 -8.55 3.49 5.42
N ALA A 68 -9.74 4.03 5.23
CA ALA A 68 -10.92 3.27 4.84
C ALA A 68 -11.74 4.02 3.81
N GLY A 69 -12.46 3.26 2.99
CA GLY A 69 -13.35 3.76 1.96
C GLY A 69 -14.25 2.64 1.42
N PRO A 70 -15.03 2.93 0.36
CA PRO A 70 -15.74 1.89 -0.37
C PRO A 70 -14.78 0.79 -0.85
N PRO A 71 -15.25 -0.45 -1.09
CA PRO A 71 -14.44 -1.48 -1.73
C PRO A 71 -13.77 -0.95 -3.00
N GLY A 72 -12.44 -1.13 -3.11
CA GLY A 72 -11.65 -0.64 -4.24
C GLY A 72 -11.29 0.84 -4.18
N PHE A 73 -11.42 1.51 -3.02
CA PHE A 73 -11.00 2.91 -2.87
C PHE A 73 -9.49 3.12 -3.11
N VAL A 74 -8.68 2.10 -2.84
CA VAL A 74 -7.31 2.04 -3.39
C VAL A 74 -7.42 1.41 -4.76
N MET A 75 -7.26 2.23 -5.78
CA MET A 75 -7.40 1.83 -7.17
C MET A 75 -6.10 1.27 -7.71
N VAL A 76 -6.21 0.17 -8.42
CA VAL A 76 -5.15 -0.37 -9.27
C VAL A 76 -5.24 0.35 -10.61
N LEU A 77 -4.27 1.20 -10.92
CA LEU A 77 -4.21 1.92 -12.19
C LEU A 77 -3.62 1.02 -13.29
N ASP A 78 -2.60 0.25 -12.92
CA ASP A 78 -1.96 -0.80 -13.72
C ASP A 78 -1.21 -1.77 -12.78
N ASP A 79 -0.47 -2.73 -13.35
CA ASP A 79 0.24 -3.76 -12.56
C ASP A 79 1.34 -3.20 -11.66
N GLY A 80 1.86 -1.99 -11.95
CA GLY A 80 2.94 -1.35 -11.20
C GLY A 80 2.51 -0.08 -10.45
N THR A 81 1.22 0.30 -10.50
CA THR A 81 0.78 1.60 -10.00
C THR A 81 -0.56 1.50 -9.26
N LEU A 82 -0.55 2.01 -8.03
CA LEU A 82 -1.77 2.22 -7.23
C LEU A 82 -2.06 3.72 -7.09
N ALA A 83 -3.31 4.05 -6.79
CA ALA A 83 -3.68 5.38 -6.33
C ALA A 83 -4.79 5.31 -5.29
N TYR A 84 -4.77 6.23 -4.32
CA TYR A 84 -5.90 6.40 -3.42
C TYR A 84 -6.21 7.90 -3.20
N PRO A 85 -7.49 8.25 -3.01
CA PRO A 85 -7.90 9.63 -2.82
C PRO A 85 -7.61 10.09 -1.38
N GLU A 86 -7.09 11.29 -1.23
CA GLU A 86 -6.91 11.96 0.04
C GLU A 86 -8.02 13.02 0.20
N TYR A 87 -8.87 12.81 1.19
CA TYR A 87 -10.03 13.67 1.45
C TYR A 87 -9.73 14.72 2.52
N ARG A 88 -10.58 15.74 2.61
CA ARG A 88 -10.55 16.69 3.73
C ARG A 88 -10.66 15.93 5.06
N GLY A 89 -9.61 16.05 5.87
CA GLY A 89 -9.51 15.45 7.21
C GLY A 89 -9.38 16.51 8.31
N ASN A 90 -8.71 16.13 9.40
CA ASN A 90 -8.44 16.98 10.57
C ASN A 90 -7.34 18.05 10.34
N GLY A 91 -6.74 18.11 9.15
CA GLY A 91 -5.71 19.06 8.79
C GLY A 91 -4.28 18.69 9.20
N VAL A 92 -4.06 17.55 9.89
CA VAL A 92 -2.72 17.12 10.31
C VAL A 92 -1.84 16.74 9.11
N LEU A 93 -2.44 16.11 8.09
CA LEU A 93 -1.76 15.74 6.83
C LEU A 93 -0.46 14.94 7.02
N ALA A 94 -0.29 14.19 8.12
CA ALA A 94 0.96 13.52 8.49
C ALA A 94 1.57 12.71 7.34
N SER A 95 0.81 11.76 6.78
CA SER A 95 1.29 10.92 5.68
C SER A 95 1.62 11.72 4.42
N ALA A 96 0.78 12.70 4.07
CA ALA A 96 1.02 13.55 2.91
C ALA A 96 2.27 14.42 3.09
N GLY A 97 2.48 14.99 4.28
CA GLY A 97 3.68 15.76 4.63
C GLY A 97 4.93 14.89 4.61
N ASN A 98 4.87 13.68 5.16
CA ASN A 98 5.98 12.73 5.06
C ASN A 98 6.35 12.44 3.60
N ILE A 99 5.35 12.20 2.74
CA ILE A 99 5.54 11.91 1.30
C ILE A 99 6.22 13.06 0.55
N THR A 100 6.00 14.33 0.93
CA THR A 100 6.69 15.45 0.27
C THR A 100 8.17 15.53 0.59
N GLU A 101 8.60 14.95 1.72
CA GLU A 101 10.00 14.91 2.16
C GLU A 101 10.70 13.59 1.83
N ASN A 102 9.95 12.49 1.85
CA ASN A 102 10.42 11.12 1.70
C ASN A 102 9.37 10.29 0.96
N PRO A 103 9.63 9.84 -0.27
CA PRO A 103 8.63 9.16 -1.08
C PRO A 103 8.34 7.72 -0.62
N HIS A 104 9.11 7.14 0.30
CA HIS A 104 8.92 5.74 0.67
C HIS A 104 7.60 5.51 1.42
N ILE A 105 6.80 4.55 0.94
CA ILE A 105 5.53 4.15 1.54
C ILE A 105 5.43 2.62 1.61
N GLY A 106 4.86 2.12 2.71
CA GLY A 106 4.38 0.75 2.80
C GLY A 106 2.86 0.72 2.94
N LEU A 107 2.22 -0.25 2.30
CA LEU A 107 0.80 -0.52 2.40
C LEU A 107 0.63 -1.96 2.87
N LEU A 108 -0.23 -2.16 3.87
CA LEU A 108 -0.64 -3.46 4.36
C LEU A 108 -2.16 -3.58 4.24
N PHE A 109 -2.58 -4.37 3.28
CA PHE A 109 -3.96 -4.78 3.11
C PHE A 109 -4.20 -6.03 3.94
N MET A 110 -5.23 -6.03 4.77
CA MET A 110 -5.57 -7.17 5.63
C MET A 110 -7.01 -7.54 5.35
N ASP A 111 -7.25 -8.81 5.06
CA ASP A 111 -8.58 -9.38 5.09
C ASP A 111 -8.72 -10.28 6.32
N PHE A 112 -9.71 -9.97 7.16
CA PHE A 112 -10.02 -10.72 8.37
C PHE A 112 -11.27 -11.60 8.22
N THR A 113 -11.87 -11.62 7.02
CA THR A 113 -13.24 -12.12 6.82
C THR A 113 -13.37 -13.23 5.78
N HIS A 114 -12.66 -13.15 4.64
CA HIS A 114 -12.82 -14.12 3.54
C HIS A 114 -11.56 -14.98 3.37
N ASP A 115 -10.47 -14.36 2.94
CA ASP A 115 -9.20 -14.99 2.58
C ASP A 115 -8.27 -15.14 3.78
N HIS A 116 -8.43 -14.32 4.83
CA HIS A 116 -7.61 -14.32 6.04
C HIS A 116 -6.12 -14.11 5.75
N ILE A 117 -5.79 -13.28 4.76
CA ILE A 117 -4.42 -12.99 4.32
C ILE A 117 -4.04 -11.53 4.54
N GLY A 118 -2.73 -11.28 4.60
CA GLY A 118 -2.16 -9.94 4.49
C GLY A 118 -1.44 -9.79 3.15
N LEU A 119 -1.64 -8.68 2.45
CA LEU A 119 -0.86 -8.31 1.26
C LEU A 119 -0.04 -7.05 1.57
N HIS A 120 1.27 -7.19 1.49
CA HIS A 120 2.21 -6.08 1.56
C HIS A 120 2.43 -5.51 0.17
N VAL A 121 2.45 -4.17 0.07
CA VAL A 121 2.88 -3.44 -1.12
C VAL A 121 3.78 -2.30 -0.66
N ASN A 122 5.05 -2.31 -1.06
CA ASN A 122 6.00 -1.23 -0.76
C ASN A 122 6.38 -0.51 -2.05
N GLY A 123 6.63 0.79 -1.95
CA GLY A 123 6.88 1.60 -3.13
C GLY A 123 7.30 3.04 -2.85
N ALA A 124 7.22 3.85 -3.90
CA ALA A 124 7.42 5.28 -3.86
C ALA A 124 6.09 6.00 -4.14
N ALA A 125 5.70 6.89 -3.23
CA ALA A 125 4.52 7.72 -3.32
C ALA A 125 4.87 9.13 -3.83
N ARG A 126 3.90 9.74 -4.52
CA ARG A 126 3.87 11.17 -4.83
C ARG A 126 2.45 11.69 -4.76
N LEU A 127 2.31 12.97 -4.44
CA LEU A 127 1.02 13.64 -4.42
C LEU A 127 0.71 14.24 -5.79
N VAL A 128 -0.55 14.15 -6.22
CA VAL A 128 -1.07 14.88 -7.40
C VAL A 128 -2.38 15.57 -7.08
N THR A 129 -2.68 16.60 -7.85
CA THR A 129 -3.96 17.29 -7.74
C THR A 129 -5.10 16.45 -8.31
N ASP A 130 -6.33 16.71 -7.87
CA ASP A 130 -7.52 16.08 -8.46
C ASP A 130 -7.62 16.39 -9.97
N GLN A 131 -7.27 17.60 -10.38
CA GLN A 131 -7.25 17.99 -11.78
C GLN A 131 -6.27 17.17 -12.61
N ASP A 132 -5.04 16.96 -12.14
CA ASP A 132 -4.03 16.15 -12.85
C ASP A 132 -4.46 14.69 -12.94
N MET A 133 -5.06 14.18 -11.86
CA MET A 133 -5.59 12.82 -11.81
C MET A 133 -6.69 12.61 -12.84
N GLN A 134 -7.69 13.51 -12.88
CA GLN A 134 -8.78 13.47 -13.84
C GLN A 134 -8.31 13.64 -15.29
N THR A 135 -7.26 14.45 -15.50
CA THR A 135 -6.65 14.61 -16.84
C THR A 135 -5.99 13.33 -17.33
N THR A 136 -5.26 12.64 -16.44
CA THR A 136 -4.47 11.45 -16.79
C THR A 136 -5.33 10.18 -16.78
N HIS A 137 -6.34 10.11 -15.91
CA HIS A 137 -7.21 8.97 -15.68
C HIS A 137 -8.69 9.40 -15.72
N PRO A 138 -9.22 9.83 -16.87
CA PRO A 138 -10.57 10.39 -17.00
C PRO A 138 -11.70 9.37 -16.75
N TRP A 139 -11.36 8.10 -16.59
CA TRP A 139 -12.27 7.01 -16.25
C TRP A 139 -12.53 6.91 -14.74
N ILE A 140 -11.76 7.61 -13.90
CA ILE A 140 -11.97 7.65 -12.45
C ILE A 140 -13.18 8.54 -12.14
N PRO A 141 -14.19 8.04 -11.42
CA PRO A 141 -15.34 8.86 -11.04
C PRO A 141 -14.90 10.09 -10.23
N ALA A 142 -15.54 11.24 -10.49
CA ALA A 142 -15.26 12.47 -9.73
C ALA A 142 -15.64 12.34 -8.25
N ASP A 143 -16.67 11.55 -7.94
CA ASP A 143 -17.10 11.24 -6.58
C ASP A 143 -16.69 9.80 -6.24
N THR A 144 -15.53 9.65 -5.63
CA THR A 144 -14.91 8.35 -5.30
C THR A 144 -15.46 7.74 -4.00
N ALA A 145 -16.21 8.51 -3.24
CA ALA A 145 -16.99 8.07 -2.08
C ALA A 145 -18.22 8.98 -1.90
N PRO A 146 -19.31 8.49 -1.27
CA PRO A 146 -20.55 9.25 -1.11
C PRO A 146 -20.32 10.65 -0.50
N GLY A 147 -20.57 11.70 -1.29
CA GLY A 147 -20.46 13.10 -0.87
C GLY A 147 -19.04 13.60 -0.58
N ARG A 148 -18.00 12.87 -0.97
CA ARG A 148 -16.60 13.28 -0.74
C ARG A 148 -15.86 13.45 -2.07
N ARG A 149 -15.26 14.63 -2.24
CA ARG A 149 -14.31 14.91 -3.32
C ARG A 149 -12.88 14.82 -2.79
N PRO A 150 -11.96 14.17 -3.53
CA PRO A 150 -10.53 14.22 -3.21
C PRO A 150 -10.04 15.67 -3.18
N VAL A 151 -9.21 15.99 -2.19
CA VAL A 151 -8.45 17.26 -2.16
C VAL A 151 -7.13 17.09 -2.91
N LEU A 152 -6.57 15.88 -2.81
CA LEU A 152 -5.37 15.43 -3.51
C LEU A 152 -5.44 13.91 -3.69
N TRP A 153 -4.48 13.39 -4.42
CA TRP A 153 -4.34 11.97 -4.70
C TRP A 153 -2.93 11.53 -4.36
N THR A 154 -2.80 10.35 -3.76
CA THR A 154 -1.50 9.70 -3.57
C THR A 154 -1.34 8.63 -4.63
N LEU A 155 -0.36 8.78 -5.52
CA LEU A 155 0.03 7.76 -6.50
C LEU A 155 1.23 7.00 -5.96
N ILE A 156 1.21 5.69 -6.09
CA ILE A 156 2.25 4.79 -5.60
C ILE A 156 2.79 3.99 -6.77
N THR A 157 4.07 4.16 -7.06
CA THR A 157 4.82 3.23 -7.91
C THR A 157 5.28 2.07 -7.06
N ILE A 158 4.88 0.86 -7.44
CA ILE A 158 5.16 -0.36 -6.70
C ILE A 158 6.62 -0.76 -6.94
N HIS A 159 7.32 -1.07 -5.84
CA HIS A 159 8.63 -1.69 -5.90
C HIS A 159 8.54 -3.17 -5.57
N GLU A 160 7.72 -3.54 -4.59
CA GLU A 160 7.51 -4.93 -4.22
C GLU A 160 6.10 -5.18 -3.70
N ALA A 161 5.60 -6.38 -3.95
CA ALA A 161 4.35 -6.90 -3.41
C ALA A 161 4.51 -8.37 -3.03
N TYR A 162 4.01 -8.75 -1.86
CA TYR A 162 4.07 -10.13 -1.37
C TYR A 162 2.97 -10.42 -0.34
N VAL A 163 2.55 -11.68 -0.29
CA VAL A 163 1.52 -12.13 0.66
C VAL A 163 2.18 -12.58 1.96
N HIS A 164 1.69 -12.06 3.08
CA HIS A 164 1.98 -12.58 4.40
C HIS A 164 1.07 -13.78 4.72
N CYS A 165 1.63 -14.82 5.34
CA CYS A 165 0.92 -16.06 5.65
C CYS A 165 -0.26 -15.83 6.62
N SER A 166 -1.39 -16.48 6.34
CA SER A 166 -2.66 -16.39 7.07
C SER A 166 -2.65 -16.97 8.48
N LYS A 167 -1.60 -17.70 8.88
CA LYS A 167 -1.60 -18.60 10.05
C LYS A 167 -2.07 -17.97 11.37
N HIS A 168 -1.90 -16.66 11.54
CA HIS A 168 -2.27 -15.95 12.77
C HIS A 168 -3.18 -14.75 12.54
N ILE A 169 -3.78 -14.64 11.34
CA ILE A 169 -4.77 -13.58 11.07
C ILE A 169 -6.09 -14.01 11.71
N PRO A 170 -6.65 -13.22 12.64
CA PRO A 170 -7.88 -13.60 13.31
C PRO A 170 -9.06 -13.58 12.33
N HIS A 171 -9.99 -14.52 12.54
CA HIS A 171 -11.29 -14.51 11.90
C HIS A 171 -12.17 -13.50 12.63
N LEU A 172 -12.56 -12.42 11.94
CA LEU A 172 -13.43 -11.38 12.48
C LEU A 172 -14.74 -11.37 11.72
N GLU A 173 -15.82 -11.06 12.42
CA GLU A 173 -17.12 -10.78 11.81
C GLU A 173 -17.38 -9.27 11.86
N PRO A 174 -17.82 -8.63 10.76
CA PRO A 174 -18.20 -7.24 10.79
C PRO A 174 -19.27 -6.99 11.85
N ALA A 175 -19.03 -6.01 12.72
CA ALA A 175 -20.05 -5.57 13.65
C ALA A 175 -21.25 -5.01 12.86
N PRO A 176 -22.49 -5.16 13.38
CA PRO A 176 -23.65 -4.48 12.81
C PRO A 176 -23.38 -2.98 12.66
N ALA A 177 -23.85 -2.40 11.55
CA ALA A 177 -23.80 -0.94 11.41
C ALA A 177 -24.58 -0.28 12.56
N PRO A 178 -24.02 0.76 13.21
CA PRO A 178 -24.69 1.48 14.28
C PRO A 178 -25.95 2.20 13.83
#